data_AF-A0A9P7G250-F1
#
_entry.id   AF-A0A9P7G250-F1
#
_cell.length_a   1.000
_cell.length_b   1.000
_cell.length_c   1.000
_cell.angle_alpha   90.00
_cell.angle_beta   90.00
_cell.angle_gamma   90.00
#
_symmetry.space_group_name_H-M   'P 1'
#
loop_
_entity.id
_entity.type
_entity.pdbx_description
1 polymer ?
#
loop_
_entity_poly.entity_id
_entity_poly.type
_entity_poly.pdbx_seq_one_letter_code
_entity_poly.pdbx_strand_id
1 'polypeptide(L)'
;LKLQSPNYPPTTSLSYLTTKGYMYPAIGNVWNLLYDLSTITWNAPRTPDASCTASLIAGLEYEIAQLPAVTPPGDFYFFGGHVGAVSRLALIAEHVGRNDLITPVVTYLKASYLFFFNSASAVVPAYETAWGGIINKAGYNNVWVDFGNGYYNDHHFHYGYFLAAGAVIAKYDAEWLNTYRSTLNWFLRDIVNPSSSDPHFTVTRCRDWFAGHSWASGVANGAGPRDQESIGEAVNGYYGALLWAEVTGNANIKNYARLLIATEQHAAQVYWHLYPGANGNDRDQPYPEQGLRNLVTIGNVMDYQAGAWLFWGAEKVQIAAIQILPVTPINEYMYDATWVQAVYDYAQGELNDPTIDDAWKSVIYLAYSQANPAVAAQRSTSLTTWGSGNTFSNQLYYLSTRANAANVCTSAPSNPIGNFYIQSTTNNAYVATSSLPNLIASTTDQTQAAQFNFAFAPNAGTIQAISTNQFVTADDSGNFALSAARATASAWEVFIVRQKQGAATGVYSILAASNKQYIGLGAGNSLINNVATEAASTGFTLVPA
;
A
#
# COMPACT_ATOMS: atom_id res chain seq x y z
N LEU A 1 7.66 -17.24 -20.12
CA LEU A 1 8.52 -16.59 -21.14
C LEU A 1 9.06 -17.62 -22.13
N LYS A 2 8.88 -17.44 -23.44
CA LYS A 2 9.47 -18.34 -24.44
C LYS A 2 9.98 -17.53 -25.63
N LEU A 3 11.31 -17.54 -25.84
CA LEU A 3 11.87 -17.18 -27.14
C LEU A 3 11.39 -18.22 -28.15
N GLN A 4 10.73 -17.79 -29.23
CA GLN A 4 10.24 -18.69 -30.26
C GLN A 4 11.36 -19.05 -31.22
N SER A 5 11.65 -20.35 -31.33
CA SER A 5 12.64 -20.92 -32.25
C SER A 5 13.99 -20.19 -32.27
N PRO A 6 14.60 -19.87 -31.11
CA PRO A 6 15.85 -19.14 -31.09
C PRO A 6 17.00 -20.02 -31.61
N ASN A 7 17.83 -19.46 -32.48
CA ASN A 7 19.08 -20.07 -32.86
C ASN A 7 20.18 -19.58 -31.90
N TYR A 8 20.47 -20.34 -30.86
CA TYR A 8 21.56 -20.02 -29.94
C TYR A 8 22.83 -20.79 -30.33
N PRO A 9 24.00 -20.14 -30.37
CA PRO A 9 25.23 -20.89 -30.28
C PRO A 9 25.36 -21.50 -28.86
N PRO A 10 26.28 -22.46 -28.65
CA PRO A 10 26.61 -22.93 -27.31
C PRO A 10 26.92 -21.75 -26.38
N THR A 11 26.46 -21.80 -25.12
CA THR A 11 26.74 -20.75 -24.13
C THR A 11 28.23 -20.56 -23.85
N THR A 12 29.04 -21.60 -24.10
CA THR A 12 30.50 -21.58 -24.04
C THR A 12 31.16 -20.88 -25.23
N SER A 13 30.43 -20.64 -26.32
CA SER A 13 30.98 -20.04 -27.55
C SER A 13 31.12 -18.54 -27.45
N LEU A 14 30.17 -17.86 -26.80
CA LEU A 14 30.21 -16.42 -26.57
C LEU A 14 29.23 -16.03 -25.45
N SER A 15 29.74 -15.38 -24.43
CA SER A 15 28.95 -14.81 -23.33
C SER A 15 29.64 -13.57 -22.77
N TYR A 16 28.86 -12.57 -22.37
CA TYR A 16 29.36 -11.35 -21.73
C TYR A 16 28.75 -11.21 -20.34
N LEU A 17 29.57 -11.16 -19.30
CA LEU A 17 29.10 -10.79 -17.97
C LEU A 17 28.89 -9.28 -17.91
N THR A 18 27.69 -8.86 -17.51
CA THR A 18 27.29 -7.46 -17.35
C THR A 18 26.77 -7.22 -15.93
N THR A 19 26.39 -5.98 -15.64
CA THR A 19 25.71 -5.60 -14.38
C THR A 19 24.32 -6.23 -14.22
N LYS A 20 23.78 -6.83 -15.29
CA LYS A 20 22.51 -7.58 -15.34
C LYS A 20 22.74 -9.08 -15.59
N GLY A 21 23.95 -9.57 -15.33
CA GLY A 21 24.36 -10.96 -15.49
C GLY A 21 24.87 -11.31 -16.88
N TYR A 22 24.89 -12.61 -17.17
CA TYR A 22 25.40 -13.12 -18.43
C TYR A 22 24.45 -12.84 -19.59
N MET A 23 24.94 -12.13 -20.60
CA MET A 23 24.28 -11.98 -21.89
C MET A 23 24.78 -13.06 -22.85
N TYR A 24 23.84 -13.71 -23.53
CA TYR A 24 24.10 -14.73 -24.54
C TYR A 24 23.54 -14.31 -25.90
N PRO A 25 24.25 -14.55 -27.00
CA PRO A 25 23.79 -14.15 -28.34
C PRO A 25 22.63 -15.04 -28.82
N ALA A 26 21.71 -14.43 -29.56
CA ALA A 26 20.73 -15.12 -30.40
C ALA A 26 21.02 -14.78 -31.87
N ILE A 27 21.14 -15.79 -32.72
CA ILE A 27 21.48 -15.63 -34.14
C ILE A 27 20.21 -15.39 -34.94
N GLY A 28 20.13 -14.23 -35.59
CA GLY A 28 19.05 -13.89 -36.51
C GLY A 28 18.80 -12.39 -36.56
N ASN A 29 18.08 -11.96 -37.59
CA ASN A 29 17.69 -10.55 -37.75
C ASN A 29 16.44 -10.20 -36.90
N VAL A 30 15.66 -11.21 -36.51
CA VAL A 30 14.43 -11.08 -35.72
C VAL A 30 14.33 -12.26 -34.77
N TRP A 31 13.97 -11.99 -33.53
CA TRP A 31 13.57 -12.98 -32.53
C TRP A 31 12.26 -12.53 -31.87
N ASN A 32 11.43 -13.49 -31.48
CA ASN A 32 10.14 -13.22 -30.86
C ASN A 32 10.13 -13.72 -29.42
N LEU A 33 9.77 -12.84 -28.49
CA LEU A 33 9.66 -13.15 -27.07
C LEU A 33 8.18 -13.17 -26.68
N LEU A 34 7.68 -14.35 -26.28
CA LEU A 34 6.30 -14.51 -25.86
C LEU A 34 6.11 -14.32 -24.35
N TYR A 35 5.07 -13.57 -24.02
CA TYR A 35 4.60 -13.32 -22.66
C TYR A 35 3.19 -13.87 -22.45
N ASP A 36 2.98 -14.51 -21.31
CA ASP A 36 1.65 -14.86 -20.85
C ASP A 36 1.05 -13.60 -20.22
N LEU A 37 -0.05 -13.12 -20.80
CA LEU A 37 -0.67 -11.87 -20.39
C LEU A 37 -1.69 -12.11 -19.28
N SER A 38 -1.57 -11.34 -18.19
CA SER A 38 -2.56 -11.33 -17.12
C SER A 38 -4.00 -11.15 -17.65
N THR A 39 -4.94 -11.82 -17.00
CA THR A 39 -6.38 -11.67 -17.19
C THR A 39 -7.02 -10.73 -16.17
N ILE A 40 -6.26 -10.30 -15.16
CA ILE A 40 -6.73 -9.39 -14.11
C ILE A 40 -6.96 -8.00 -14.72
N THR A 41 -8.17 -7.48 -14.50
CA THR A 41 -8.54 -6.09 -14.74
C THR A 41 -8.94 -5.45 -13.43
N TRP A 42 -10.23 -5.34 -13.10
CA TRP A 42 -10.70 -4.57 -11.94
C TRP A 42 -10.44 -5.22 -10.58
N ASN A 43 -10.67 -6.54 -10.48
CA ASN A 43 -10.76 -7.27 -9.24
C ASN A 43 -9.74 -8.42 -9.16
N ALA A 44 -9.52 -8.90 -7.95
CA ALA A 44 -8.79 -10.14 -7.75
C ALA A 44 -9.54 -11.29 -8.45
N PRO A 45 -8.84 -12.32 -8.93
CA PRO A 45 -9.46 -13.43 -9.67
C PRO A 45 -10.36 -14.32 -8.80
N ARG A 46 -10.42 -14.08 -7.49
CA ARG A 46 -11.22 -14.81 -6.50
C ARG A 46 -11.95 -13.82 -5.59
N THR A 47 -13.09 -14.25 -5.06
CA THR A 47 -13.84 -13.51 -4.03
C THR A 47 -13.09 -13.55 -2.70
N PRO A 48 -13.27 -12.54 -1.82
CA PRO A 48 -12.78 -12.60 -0.44
C PRO A 48 -13.29 -13.85 0.30
N ASP A 49 -12.43 -14.48 1.08
CA ASP A 49 -12.82 -15.58 1.98
C ASP A 49 -13.88 -15.10 2.99
N ALA A 50 -14.88 -15.96 3.22
CA ALA A 50 -16.04 -15.64 4.04
C ALA A 50 -15.70 -15.27 5.49
N SER A 51 -14.58 -15.78 6.03
CA SER A 51 -14.13 -15.44 7.38
C SER A 51 -13.76 -13.97 7.53
N CYS A 52 -13.43 -13.26 6.44
CA CYS A 52 -13.00 -11.87 6.45
C CYS A 52 -14.12 -10.88 6.11
N THR A 53 -15.24 -11.34 5.53
CA THR A 53 -16.26 -10.47 4.93
C THR A 53 -16.82 -9.43 5.89
N ALA A 54 -17.15 -9.83 7.13
CA ALA A 54 -17.72 -8.90 8.11
C ALA A 54 -16.73 -7.78 8.48
N SER A 55 -15.47 -8.12 8.76
CA SER A 55 -14.42 -7.15 9.08
C SER A 55 -14.07 -6.26 7.88
N LEU A 56 -14.05 -6.82 6.67
CA LEU A 56 -13.82 -6.07 5.44
C LEU A 56 -14.93 -5.04 5.20
N ILE A 57 -16.19 -5.42 5.39
CA ILE A 57 -17.33 -4.50 5.27
C ILE A 57 -17.25 -3.39 6.32
N ALA A 58 -16.99 -3.73 7.59
CA ALA A 58 -16.81 -2.73 8.65
C ALA A 58 -15.65 -1.77 8.35
N GLY A 59 -14.55 -2.30 7.77
CA GLY A 59 -13.43 -1.52 7.27
C GLY A 59 -13.85 -0.50 6.20
N LEU A 60 -14.60 -0.95 5.18
CA LEU A 60 -15.08 -0.07 4.12
C LEU A 60 -15.99 1.03 4.66
N GLU A 61 -16.95 0.68 5.52
CA GLU A 61 -17.85 1.65 6.15
C GLU A 61 -17.09 2.70 6.93
N TYR A 62 -16.11 2.26 7.74
CA TYR A 62 -15.27 3.16 8.53
C TYR A 62 -14.44 4.08 7.64
N GLU A 63 -13.64 3.52 6.73
CA GLU A 63 -12.69 4.29 5.92
C GLU A 63 -13.41 5.27 4.97
N ILE A 64 -14.58 4.89 4.44
CA ILE A 64 -15.37 5.77 3.56
C ILE A 64 -16.06 6.88 4.36
N ALA A 65 -16.56 6.59 5.57
CA ALA A 65 -17.13 7.61 6.45
C ALA A 65 -16.08 8.59 6.98
N GLN A 66 -14.80 8.18 7.02
CA GLN A 66 -13.67 8.99 7.46
C GLN A 66 -12.87 9.62 6.32
N LEU A 67 -13.37 9.60 5.07
CA LEU A 67 -12.71 10.32 3.98
C LEU A 67 -12.52 11.79 4.38
N PRO A 68 -11.30 12.34 4.24
CA PRO A 68 -11.00 13.68 4.74
C PRO A 68 -11.75 14.74 3.93
N ALA A 69 -11.71 15.99 4.38
CA ALA A 69 -12.16 17.08 3.52
C ALA A 69 -11.32 17.13 2.23
N VAL A 70 -11.98 17.45 1.11
CA VAL A 70 -11.30 17.61 -0.18
C VAL A 70 -10.48 18.90 -0.16
N THR A 71 -9.17 18.80 -0.32
CA THR A 71 -8.23 19.93 -0.36
C THR A 71 -7.46 19.95 -1.69
N PRO A 72 -6.94 21.13 -2.12
CA PRO A 72 -6.05 21.20 -3.27
C PRO A 72 -4.86 20.25 -3.12
N PRO A 73 -4.40 19.58 -4.21
CA PRO A 73 -3.21 18.76 -4.17
C PRO A 73 -1.97 19.60 -3.84
N GLY A 74 -1.08 19.04 -3.01
CA GLY A 74 0.24 19.62 -2.74
C GLY A 74 1.27 19.31 -3.84
N ASP A 75 1.08 18.19 -4.53
CA ASP A 75 1.98 17.63 -5.53
C ASP A 75 1.23 16.56 -6.37
N PHE A 76 1.89 15.97 -7.36
CA PHE A 76 1.34 14.87 -8.17
C PHE A 76 1.50 13.50 -7.50
N TYR A 77 2.64 13.21 -6.88
CA TYR A 77 2.97 11.89 -6.34
C TYR A 77 2.04 11.44 -5.21
N PHE A 78 2.01 12.17 -4.10
CA PHE A 78 1.22 11.85 -2.92
C PHE A 78 -0.27 12.01 -3.18
N PHE A 79 -0.67 12.99 -4.01
CA PHE A 79 -2.05 13.08 -4.48
C PHE A 79 -2.45 11.81 -5.24
N GLY A 80 -1.59 11.35 -6.15
CA GLY A 80 -1.78 10.12 -6.92
C GLY A 80 -1.98 8.92 -5.99
N GLY A 81 -1.04 8.67 -5.09
CA GLY A 81 -1.14 7.60 -4.10
C GLY A 81 -2.47 7.62 -3.33
N HIS A 82 -2.86 8.79 -2.84
CA HIS A 82 -4.12 8.98 -2.10
C HIS A 82 -5.36 8.64 -2.94
N VAL A 83 -5.51 9.24 -4.14
CA VAL A 83 -6.68 8.94 -4.99
C VAL A 83 -6.68 7.50 -5.48
N GLY A 84 -5.50 6.91 -5.70
CA GLY A 84 -5.33 5.49 -5.99
C GLY A 84 -5.90 4.62 -4.88
N ALA A 85 -5.48 4.85 -3.63
CA ALA A 85 -5.96 4.13 -2.45
C ALA A 85 -7.49 4.30 -2.24
N VAL A 86 -8.00 5.53 -2.36
CA VAL A 86 -9.44 5.81 -2.22
C VAL A 86 -10.25 5.11 -3.33
N SER A 87 -9.76 5.11 -4.58
CA SER A 87 -10.46 4.44 -5.69
C SER A 87 -10.59 2.93 -5.50
N ARG A 88 -9.64 2.30 -4.80
CA ARG A 88 -9.71 0.88 -4.46
C ARG A 88 -10.90 0.57 -3.55
N LEU A 89 -11.30 1.48 -2.66
CA LEU A 89 -12.45 1.29 -1.78
C LEU A 89 -13.74 1.06 -2.56
N ALA A 90 -14.00 1.82 -3.64
CA ALA A 90 -15.18 1.64 -4.49
C ALA A 90 -15.18 0.29 -5.22
N LEU A 91 -14.02 -0.15 -5.72
CA LEU A 91 -13.89 -1.45 -6.41
C LEU A 91 -14.08 -2.62 -5.43
N ILE A 92 -13.54 -2.51 -4.22
CA ILE A 92 -13.72 -3.53 -3.18
C ILE A 92 -15.20 -3.58 -2.74
N ALA A 93 -15.82 -2.41 -2.52
CA ALA A 93 -17.23 -2.30 -2.17
C ALA A 93 -18.15 -2.95 -3.22
N GLU A 94 -17.91 -2.71 -4.52
CA GLU A 94 -18.60 -3.41 -5.61
C GLU A 94 -18.42 -4.93 -5.50
N HIS A 95 -17.18 -5.41 -5.33
CA HIS A 95 -16.89 -6.85 -5.31
C HIS A 95 -17.52 -7.58 -4.10
N VAL A 96 -17.72 -6.90 -2.97
CA VAL A 96 -18.41 -7.48 -1.79
C VAL A 96 -19.90 -7.15 -1.73
N GLY A 97 -20.47 -6.53 -2.78
CA GLY A 97 -21.90 -6.25 -2.88
C GLY A 97 -22.40 -5.04 -2.08
N ARG A 98 -21.51 -4.17 -1.59
CA ARG A 98 -21.84 -2.91 -0.87
C ARG A 98 -21.89 -1.71 -1.81
N ASN A 99 -22.79 -1.77 -2.78
CA ASN A 99 -22.94 -0.73 -3.81
C ASN A 99 -23.32 0.64 -3.22
N ASP A 100 -23.95 0.67 -2.05
CA ASP A 100 -24.27 1.90 -1.31
C ASP A 100 -23.02 2.72 -0.94
N LEU A 101 -21.87 2.08 -0.80
CA LEU A 101 -20.61 2.71 -0.46
C LEU A 101 -19.85 3.30 -1.68
N ILE A 102 -20.28 3.01 -2.90
CA ILE A 102 -19.60 3.46 -4.14
C ILE A 102 -19.80 4.97 -4.34
N THR A 103 -21.02 5.47 -4.21
CA THR A 103 -21.34 6.88 -4.51
C THR A 103 -20.57 7.89 -3.65
N PRO A 104 -20.40 7.70 -2.32
CA PRO A 104 -19.55 8.59 -1.52
C PRO A 104 -18.11 8.65 -2.03
N VAL A 105 -17.51 7.51 -2.37
CA VAL A 105 -16.13 7.43 -2.89
C VAL A 105 -16.01 8.14 -4.23
N VAL A 106 -16.91 7.87 -5.17
CA VAL A 106 -16.90 8.50 -6.51
C VAL A 106 -17.10 10.02 -6.39
N THR A 107 -17.98 10.47 -5.50
CA THR A 107 -18.22 11.90 -5.25
C THR A 107 -16.96 12.58 -4.73
N TYR A 108 -16.29 11.96 -3.76
CA TYR A 108 -15.02 12.44 -3.22
C TYR A 108 -13.95 12.56 -4.32
N LEU A 109 -13.74 11.49 -5.09
CA LEU A 109 -12.75 11.47 -6.17
C LEU A 109 -13.04 12.53 -7.24
N LYS A 110 -14.31 12.68 -7.67
CA LYS A 110 -14.69 13.73 -8.63
C LYS A 110 -14.29 15.12 -8.12
N ALA A 111 -14.58 15.42 -6.86
CA ALA A 111 -14.23 16.69 -6.24
C ALA A 111 -12.71 16.90 -6.17
N SER A 112 -11.94 15.86 -5.84
CA SER A 112 -10.47 15.90 -5.85
C SER A 112 -9.89 16.21 -7.23
N TYR A 113 -10.45 15.63 -8.30
CA TYR A 113 -9.97 15.86 -9.68
C TYR A 113 -10.29 17.24 -10.24
N LEU A 114 -11.29 17.96 -9.69
CA LEU A 114 -11.60 19.32 -10.14
C LEU A 114 -10.41 20.27 -10.01
N PHE A 115 -9.47 20.00 -9.09
CA PHE A 115 -8.24 20.78 -8.99
C PHE A 115 -7.32 20.61 -10.21
N PHE A 116 -7.18 19.39 -10.75
CA PHE A 116 -6.41 19.17 -11.98
C PHE A 116 -7.03 19.83 -13.21
N PHE A 117 -8.35 20.00 -13.20
CA PHE A 117 -9.09 20.63 -14.29
C PHE A 117 -9.16 22.16 -14.16
N ASN A 118 -8.72 22.71 -13.02
CA ASN A 118 -8.70 24.14 -12.76
C ASN A 118 -7.31 24.72 -13.06
N SER A 119 -7.21 25.51 -14.12
CA SER A 119 -5.96 26.16 -14.53
C SER A 119 -5.41 27.19 -13.52
N ALA A 120 -6.22 27.62 -12.55
CA ALA A 120 -5.81 28.47 -11.44
C ALA A 120 -5.21 27.69 -10.25
N SER A 121 -5.25 26.35 -10.27
CA SER A 121 -4.59 25.52 -9.25
C SER A 121 -3.07 25.70 -9.32
N ALA A 122 -2.41 25.68 -8.15
CA ALA A 122 -0.94 25.71 -8.06
C ALA A 122 -0.31 24.44 -8.64
N VAL A 123 -0.96 23.30 -8.39
CA VAL A 123 -0.59 21.99 -8.91
C VAL A 123 -1.54 21.68 -10.06
N VAL A 124 -1.03 21.80 -11.29
CA VAL A 124 -1.81 21.67 -12.52
C VAL A 124 -0.97 21.03 -13.63
N PRO A 125 -1.55 20.14 -14.45
CA PRO A 125 -0.85 19.58 -15.59
C PRO A 125 -0.62 20.62 -16.69
N ALA A 126 0.56 20.63 -17.28
CA ALA A 126 0.89 21.44 -18.44
C ALA A 126 1.62 20.60 -19.49
N TYR A 127 1.42 20.91 -20.76
CA TYR A 127 2.19 20.31 -21.84
C TYR A 127 3.49 21.12 -22.05
N GLU A 128 4.62 20.48 -21.81
CA GLU A 128 5.96 21.03 -22.02
C GLU A 128 6.35 20.77 -23.50
N THR A 129 6.77 21.82 -24.20
CA THR A 129 6.91 21.81 -25.66
C THR A 129 8.32 21.54 -26.15
N ALA A 130 9.35 21.62 -25.31
CA ALA A 130 10.73 21.37 -25.69
C ALA A 130 10.99 19.88 -25.94
N TRP A 131 10.51 19.00 -25.07
CA TRP A 131 10.65 17.54 -25.21
C TRP A 131 9.34 16.81 -25.50
N GLY A 132 8.20 17.49 -25.33
CA GLY A 132 6.88 16.97 -25.62
C GLY A 132 6.41 15.97 -24.57
N GLY A 133 5.61 16.45 -23.62
CA GLY A 133 4.92 15.63 -22.63
C GLY A 133 4.17 16.43 -21.58
N ILE A 134 3.40 15.74 -20.74
CA ILE A 134 2.72 16.39 -19.61
C ILE A 134 3.66 16.47 -18.42
N ILE A 135 3.70 17.60 -17.73
CA ILE A 135 4.45 17.80 -16.49
C ILE A 135 3.58 18.49 -15.43
N ASN A 136 3.98 18.44 -14.17
CA ASN A 136 3.54 19.44 -13.20
C ASN A 136 4.09 20.80 -13.65
N LYS A 137 3.19 21.74 -13.95
CA LYS A 137 3.54 23.10 -14.39
C LYS A 137 4.54 23.77 -13.45
N ALA A 138 4.46 23.55 -12.14
CA ALA A 138 5.37 24.15 -11.17
C ALA A 138 6.82 23.63 -11.30
N GLY A 139 7.02 22.45 -11.90
CA GLY A 139 8.32 21.82 -12.06
C GLY A 139 9.08 22.20 -13.34
N TYR A 140 8.50 22.99 -14.26
CA TYR A 140 9.08 23.27 -15.59
C TYR A 140 10.51 23.83 -15.54
N ASN A 141 10.89 24.51 -14.45
CA ASN A 141 12.23 25.03 -14.21
C ASN A 141 12.75 24.69 -12.80
N ASN A 142 12.18 23.68 -12.15
CA ASN A 142 12.52 23.30 -10.78
C ASN A 142 12.47 21.78 -10.60
N VAL A 143 13.65 21.15 -10.55
CA VAL A 143 13.80 19.69 -10.43
C VAL A 143 13.34 19.14 -9.07
N TRP A 144 13.17 20.01 -8.07
CA TRP A 144 12.74 19.60 -6.74
C TRP A 144 11.22 19.48 -6.61
N VAL A 145 10.45 19.92 -7.61
CA VAL A 145 9.01 19.73 -7.65
C VAL A 145 8.72 18.32 -8.14
N ASP A 146 7.90 17.59 -7.37
CA ASP A 146 7.42 16.25 -7.73
C ASP A 146 8.57 15.32 -8.14
N PHE A 147 9.67 15.34 -7.36
CA PHE A 147 10.82 14.47 -7.55
C PHE A 147 11.43 14.54 -8.97
N GLY A 148 11.27 15.69 -9.65
CA GLY A 148 11.76 15.91 -11.00
C GLY A 148 10.76 15.58 -12.10
N ASN A 149 9.46 15.49 -11.80
CA ASN A 149 8.41 15.29 -12.81
C ASN A 149 8.47 16.35 -13.93
N GLY A 150 8.82 17.60 -13.60
CA GLY A 150 9.07 18.66 -14.61
C GLY A 150 10.17 18.33 -15.63
N TYR A 151 11.03 17.38 -15.30
CA TYR A 151 12.15 16.88 -16.08
C TYR A 151 11.91 15.43 -16.52
N TYR A 152 10.65 15.00 -16.61
CA TYR A 152 10.27 13.67 -17.09
C TYR A 152 10.59 12.50 -16.16
N ASN A 153 10.98 12.76 -14.91
CA ASN A 153 11.09 11.70 -13.92
C ASN A 153 9.71 11.14 -13.57
N ASP A 154 9.62 9.82 -13.40
CA ASP A 154 8.55 9.18 -12.64
C ASP A 154 7.13 9.36 -13.22
N HIS A 155 7.02 9.75 -14.50
CA HIS A 155 5.73 9.96 -15.15
C HIS A 155 4.81 8.74 -15.01
N HIS A 156 5.32 7.54 -15.29
CA HIS A 156 4.57 6.30 -15.09
C HIS A 156 4.21 6.00 -13.63
N PHE A 157 5.03 6.37 -12.65
CA PHE A 157 4.69 6.23 -11.24
C PHE A 157 3.51 7.12 -10.88
N HIS A 158 3.57 8.41 -11.25
CA HIS A 158 2.54 9.40 -10.88
C HIS A 158 1.23 9.16 -11.66
N TYR A 159 1.34 9.01 -12.98
CA TYR A 159 0.20 9.04 -13.89
C TYR A 159 -0.59 7.73 -13.87
N GLY A 160 0.05 6.62 -13.46
CA GLY A 160 -0.63 5.37 -13.16
C GLY A 160 -1.79 5.54 -12.19
N TYR A 161 -1.54 6.24 -11.08
CA TYR A 161 -2.57 6.48 -10.09
C TYR A 161 -3.69 7.39 -10.61
N PHE A 162 -3.36 8.40 -11.43
CA PHE A 162 -4.37 9.28 -12.03
C PHE A 162 -5.29 8.52 -12.99
N LEU A 163 -4.70 7.65 -13.80
CA LEU A 163 -5.45 6.81 -14.73
C LEU A 163 -6.30 5.77 -13.97
N ALA A 164 -5.76 5.16 -12.91
CA ALA A 164 -6.49 4.19 -12.10
C ALA A 164 -7.72 4.83 -11.42
N ALA A 165 -7.55 5.94 -10.70
CA ALA A 165 -8.66 6.62 -10.05
C ALA A 165 -9.65 7.24 -11.06
N GLY A 166 -9.17 7.85 -12.14
CA GLY A 166 -10.01 8.34 -13.23
C GLY A 166 -10.84 7.22 -13.88
N ALA A 167 -10.27 6.03 -14.04
CA ALA A 167 -10.98 4.87 -14.57
C ALA A 167 -12.10 4.40 -13.65
N VAL A 168 -11.89 4.44 -12.32
CA VAL A 168 -12.92 4.10 -11.33
C VAL A 168 -14.05 5.13 -11.35
N ILE A 169 -13.77 6.43 -11.44
CA ILE A 169 -14.82 7.45 -11.61
C ILE A 169 -15.63 7.15 -12.88
N ALA A 170 -14.95 7.00 -14.01
CA ALA A 170 -15.57 6.75 -15.31
C ALA A 170 -16.41 5.47 -15.37
N LYS A 171 -16.06 4.44 -14.57
CA LYS A 171 -16.80 3.17 -14.48
C LYS A 171 -18.20 3.38 -13.90
N TYR A 172 -18.38 4.38 -13.04
CA TYR A 172 -19.65 4.68 -12.38
C TYR A 172 -20.30 6.00 -12.85
N ASP A 173 -19.61 6.80 -13.67
CA ASP A 173 -20.09 8.09 -14.17
C ASP A 173 -19.68 8.32 -15.64
N ALA A 174 -20.60 7.98 -16.54
CA ALA A 174 -20.40 8.14 -17.98
C ALA A 174 -20.35 9.61 -18.43
N GLU A 175 -21.01 10.53 -17.72
CA GLU A 175 -20.99 11.96 -18.04
C GLU A 175 -19.62 12.57 -17.70
N TRP A 176 -19.07 12.20 -16.54
CA TRP A 176 -17.72 12.57 -16.16
C TRP A 176 -16.71 12.03 -17.18
N LEU A 177 -16.84 10.77 -17.59
CA LEU A 177 -16.00 10.19 -18.64
C LEU A 177 -16.08 11.03 -19.92
N ASN A 178 -17.28 11.37 -20.41
CA ASN A 178 -17.43 12.15 -21.64
C ASN A 178 -16.79 13.53 -21.54
N THR A 179 -16.87 14.17 -20.37
CA THR A 179 -16.30 15.50 -20.13
C THR A 179 -14.77 15.47 -20.05
N TYR A 180 -14.19 14.52 -19.33
CA TYR A 180 -12.76 14.55 -18.96
C TYR A 180 -11.89 13.52 -19.69
N ARG A 181 -12.45 12.72 -20.60
CA ARG A 181 -11.71 11.71 -21.37
C ARG A 181 -10.46 12.25 -22.05
N SER A 182 -10.56 13.42 -22.67
CA SER A 182 -9.43 14.05 -23.37
C SER A 182 -8.27 14.38 -22.43
N THR A 183 -8.58 14.92 -21.25
CA THR A 183 -7.59 15.27 -20.22
C THR A 183 -6.86 14.02 -19.70
N LEU A 184 -7.61 12.96 -19.36
CA LEU A 184 -7.00 11.71 -18.89
C LEU A 184 -6.19 11.01 -20.00
N ASN A 185 -6.62 11.16 -21.27
CA ASN A 185 -5.85 10.67 -22.41
C ASN A 185 -4.50 11.38 -22.60
N TRP A 186 -4.27 12.57 -22.04
CA TRP A 186 -2.95 13.19 -22.07
C TRP A 186 -1.94 12.36 -21.28
N PHE A 187 -2.29 12.00 -20.04
CA PHE A 187 -1.48 11.13 -19.19
C PHE A 187 -1.29 9.74 -19.80
N LEU A 188 -2.37 9.16 -20.35
CA LEU A 188 -2.30 7.87 -21.02
C LEU A 188 -1.30 7.87 -22.18
N ARG A 189 -1.35 8.90 -23.04
CA ARG A 189 -0.45 9.03 -24.19
C ARG A 189 0.98 9.28 -23.75
N ASP A 190 1.19 9.99 -22.64
CA ASP A 190 2.54 10.24 -22.14
C ASP A 190 3.26 8.94 -21.76
N ILE A 191 2.57 8.01 -21.10
CA ILE A 191 3.21 6.79 -20.56
C ILE A 191 2.97 5.52 -21.41
N VAL A 192 1.93 5.46 -22.24
CA VAL A 192 1.52 4.25 -23.01
C VAL A 192 1.26 4.55 -24.49
N ASN A 193 1.84 5.60 -25.09
CA ASN A 193 1.72 5.79 -26.54
C ASN A 193 2.37 4.62 -27.31
N PRO A 194 1.61 3.88 -28.15
CA PRO A 194 2.13 2.72 -28.88
C PRO A 194 2.78 3.07 -30.23
N SER A 195 2.74 4.33 -30.67
CA SER A 195 3.09 4.68 -32.06
C SER A 195 3.83 6.01 -32.19
N SER A 196 4.86 6.02 -33.04
CA SER A 196 5.58 7.24 -33.42
C SER A 196 4.77 8.16 -34.34
N SER A 197 3.55 7.74 -34.74
CA SER A 197 2.62 8.62 -35.47
C SER A 197 1.98 9.68 -34.59
N ASP A 198 2.07 9.55 -33.26
CA ASP A 198 1.66 10.60 -32.34
C ASP A 198 2.68 11.76 -32.40
N PRO A 199 2.29 12.97 -32.84
CA PRO A 199 3.22 14.09 -32.95
C PRO A 199 3.49 14.80 -31.63
N HIS A 200 2.82 14.41 -30.54
CA HIS A 200 2.89 15.08 -29.24
C HIS A 200 3.60 14.27 -28.17
N PHE A 201 3.55 12.94 -28.26
CA PHE A 201 4.11 12.06 -27.23
C PHE A 201 5.07 11.03 -27.83
N THR A 202 6.16 10.76 -27.12
CA THR A 202 7.10 9.70 -27.50
C THR A 202 6.48 8.33 -27.32
N VAL A 203 7.00 7.30 -28.00
CA VAL A 203 6.50 5.93 -27.86
C VAL A 203 6.85 5.43 -26.46
N THR A 204 5.84 5.18 -25.61
CA THR A 204 5.94 4.64 -24.25
C THR A 204 7.18 5.16 -23.50
N ARG A 205 7.15 6.45 -23.15
CA ARG A 205 8.32 7.25 -22.73
C ARG A 205 9.33 6.55 -21.82
N CYS A 206 8.85 5.91 -20.76
CA CYS A 206 9.72 5.31 -19.74
C CYS A 206 10.28 3.94 -20.15
N ARG A 207 9.74 3.30 -21.19
CA ARG A 207 9.99 1.89 -21.49
C ARG A 207 11.26 1.67 -22.29
N ASP A 208 12.12 0.76 -21.81
CA ASP A 208 13.23 0.22 -22.58
C ASP A 208 12.90 -1.21 -23.03
N TRP A 209 12.57 -1.36 -24.31
CA TRP A 209 12.19 -2.66 -24.88
C TRP A 209 13.31 -3.69 -24.90
N PHE A 210 14.57 -3.25 -24.86
CA PHE A 210 15.71 -4.15 -24.85
C PHE A 210 16.10 -4.55 -23.43
N ALA A 211 16.17 -3.59 -22.49
CA ALA A 211 16.42 -3.89 -21.09
C ALA A 211 15.28 -4.70 -20.45
N GLY A 212 14.05 -4.54 -20.97
CA GLY A 212 12.90 -5.31 -20.52
C GLY A 212 12.16 -4.69 -19.35
N HIS A 213 12.56 -3.50 -18.88
CA HIS A 213 11.91 -2.72 -17.82
C HIS A 213 11.88 -1.22 -18.20
N SER A 214 11.25 -0.43 -17.35
CA SER A 214 11.17 1.03 -17.49
C SER A 214 12.38 1.72 -16.84
N TRP A 215 12.59 2.98 -17.20
CA TRP A 215 13.52 3.88 -16.50
C TRP A 215 12.72 5.02 -15.90
N ALA A 216 13.00 5.30 -14.64
CA ALA A 216 12.33 6.31 -13.85
C ALA A 216 12.90 7.71 -14.14
N SER A 217 14.22 7.82 -14.25
CA SER A 217 14.89 9.08 -14.54
C SER A 217 14.63 9.60 -15.96
N GLY A 218 14.27 10.87 -16.05
CA GLY A 218 14.09 11.64 -17.27
C GLY A 218 15.31 12.49 -17.64
N VAL A 219 15.07 13.73 -18.07
CA VAL A 219 16.07 14.64 -18.64
C VAL A 219 16.56 15.64 -17.59
N ALA A 220 17.27 15.21 -16.55
CA ALA A 220 17.81 16.15 -15.55
C ALA A 220 19.28 16.57 -15.83
N ASN A 221 19.55 17.86 -15.59
CA ASN A 221 20.71 18.69 -15.93
C ASN A 221 22.10 18.04 -15.68
N GLY A 222 22.60 17.28 -16.65
CA GLY A 222 23.89 16.56 -16.60
C GLY A 222 23.79 15.06 -16.89
N ALA A 223 22.57 14.52 -17.05
CA ALA A 223 22.26 13.09 -17.30
C ALA A 223 23.14 12.16 -16.46
N GLY A 224 22.83 12.09 -15.15
CA GLY A 224 23.27 10.96 -14.34
C GLY A 224 22.81 9.63 -14.96
N PRO A 225 23.29 8.48 -14.46
CA PRO A 225 22.80 7.19 -14.93
C PRO A 225 21.29 7.11 -14.82
N ARG A 226 20.64 6.47 -15.79
CA ARG A 226 19.25 6.08 -15.65
C ARG A 226 19.13 5.09 -14.50
N ASP A 227 18.03 5.18 -13.79
CA ASP A 227 17.69 4.35 -12.66
C ASP A 227 16.22 3.96 -12.68
N GLN A 228 15.91 2.89 -11.97
CA GLN A 228 14.57 2.55 -11.55
C GLN A 228 14.65 1.98 -10.15
N GLU A 229 13.99 2.68 -9.21
CA GLU A 229 13.86 2.22 -7.83
C GLU A 229 12.60 1.37 -7.68
N SER A 230 11.41 1.97 -7.88
CA SER A 230 10.10 1.40 -7.55
C SER A 230 9.49 0.59 -8.70
N ILE A 231 9.88 -0.68 -8.86
CA ILE A 231 9.33 -1.56 -9.91
C ILE A 231 7.82 -1.82 -9.73
N GLY A 232 7.32 -1.78 -8.49
CA GLY A 232 5.90 -1.91 -8.19
C GLY A 232 5.07 -0.74 -8.72
N GLU A 233 5.61 0.47 -8.66
CA GLU A 233 4.96 1.64 -9.23
C GLU A 233 5.01 1.66 -10.76
N ALA A 234 6.06 1.12 -11.39
CA ALA A 234 6.08 0.92 -12.84
C ALA A 234 4.94 0.00 -13.30
N VAL A 235 4.77 -1.14 -12.60
CA VAL A 235 3.66 -2.08 -12.84
C VAL A 235 2.31 -1.39 -12.63
N ASN A 236 2.17 -0.61 -11.55
CA ASN A 236 0.95 0.16 -11.29
C ASN A 236 0.68 1.24 -12.36
N GLY A 237 1.72 1.88 -12.89
CA GLY A 237 1.69 2.79 -14.04
C GLY A 237 0.88 2.22 -15.20
N TYR A 238 1.31 1.04 -15.64
CA TYR A 238 0.67 0.35 -16.76
C TYR A 238 -0.66 -0.31 -16.39
N TYR A 239 -0.86 -0.68 -15.12
CA TYR A 239 -2.14 -1.15 -14.62
C TYR A 239 -3.21 -0.05 -14.62
N GLY A 240 -2.88 1.17 -14.21
CA GLY A 240 -3.77 2.33 -14.33
C GLY A 240 -4.18 2.59 -15.78
N ALA A 241 -3.22 2.51 -16.72
CA ALA A 241 -3.50 2.60 -18.14
C ALA A 241 -4.40 1.46 -18.66
N LEU A 242 -4.22 0.23 -18.16
CA LEU A 242 -5.10 -0.90 -18.45
C LEU A 242 -6.55 -0.62 -18.01
N LEU A 243 -6.76 -0.15 -16.78
CA LEU A 243 -8.09 0.17 -16.26
C LEU A 243 -8.75 1.29 -17.06
N TRP A 244 -7.99 2.33 -17.43
CA TRP A 244 -8.50 3.40 -18.26
C TRP A 244 -8.86 2.92 -19.68
N ALA A 245 -8.02 2.07 -20.29
CA ALA A 245 -8.32 1.47 -21.58
C ALA A 245 -9.58 0.57 -21.53
N GLU A 246 -9.77 -0.14 -20.42
CA GLU A 246 -10.95 -0.98 -20.19
C GLU A 246 -12.24 -0.16 -20.16
N VAL A 247 -12.29 0.88 -19.33
CA VAL A 247 -13.50 1.72 -19.20
C VAL A 247 -13.78 2.56 -20.45
N THR A 248 -12.73 2.91 -21.20
CA THR A 248 -12.88 3.67 -22.45
C THR A 248 -13.19 2.80 -23.67
N GLY A 249 -13.12 1.47 -23.54
CA GLY A 249 -13.37 0.51 -24.63
C GLY A 249 -12.24 0.41 -25.66
N ASN A 250 -11.01 0.81 -25.32
CA ASN A 250 -9.88 0.81 -26.26
C ASN A 250 -9.11 -0.52 -26.22
N ALA A 251 -9.52 -1.48 -27.05
CA ALA A 251 -8.94 -2.83 -27.09
C ALA A 251 -7.43 -2.85 -27.44
N ASN A 252 -6.96 -1.94 -28.30
CA ASN A 252 -5.55 -1.89 -28.68
C ASN A 252 -4.67 -1.45 -27.52
N ILE A 253 -5.05 -0.35 -26.84
CA ILE A 253 -4.31 0.12 -25.66
C ILE A 253 -4.44 -0.87 -24.51
N LYS A 254 -5.60 -1.52 -24.33
CA LYS A 254 -5.77 -2.60 -23.34
C LYS A 254 -4.73 -3.71 -23.53
N ASN A 255 -4.59 -4.22 -24.75
CA ASN A 255 -3.61 -5.29 -25.04
C ASN A 255 -2.16 -4.82 -24.92
N TYR A 256 -1.88 -3.57 -25.31
CA TYR A 256 -0.55 -2.98 -25.17
C TYR A 256 -0.16 -2.79 -23.70
N ALA A 257 -1.07 -2.27 -22.87
CA ALA A 257 -0.87 -2.15 -21.43
C ALA A 257 -0.66 -3.52 -20.76
N ARG A 258 -1.42 -4.56 -21.16
CA ARG A 258 -1.19 -5.93 -20.68
C ARG A 258 0.21 -6.45 -21.02
N LEU A 259 0.73 -6.15 -22.22
CA LEU A 259 2.10 -6.50 -22.59
C LEU A 259 3.12 -5.75 -21.72
N LEU A 260 2.95 -4.44 -21.54
CA LEU A 260 3.83 -3.62 -20.70
C LEU A 260 3.87 -4.16 -19.27
N ILE A 261 2.72 -4.41 -18.64
CA ILE A 261 2.61 -5.03 -17.31
C ILE A 261 3.38 -6.36 -17.26
N ALA A 262 3.10 -7.28 -18.20
CA ALA A 262 3.72 -8.61 -18.20
C ALA A 262 5.25 -8.53 -18.34
N THR A 263 5.74 -7.60 -19.16
CA THR A 263 7.18 -7.40 -19.34
C THR A 263 7.86 -6.75 -18.11
N GLU A 264 7.20 -5.81 -17.45
CA GLU A 264 7.69 -5.14 -16.25
C GLU A 264 7.71 -6.11 -15.05
N GLN A 265 6.66 -6.92 -14.88
CA GLN A 265 6.61 -7.98 -13.87
C GLN A 265 7.69 -9.04 -14.06
N HIS A 266 7.93 -9.44 -15.32
CA HIS A 266 9.02 -10.35 -15.63
C HIS A 266 10.38 -9.74 -15.27
N ALA A 267 10.60 -8.46 -15.58
CA ALA A 267 11.84 -7.79 -15.20
C ALA A 267 11.99 -7.65 -13.67
N ALA A 268 10.91 -7.43 -12.92
CA ALA A 268 10.93 -7.49 -11.46
C ALA A 268 11.45 -8.85 -10.96
N GLN A 269 10.90 -9.93 -11.50
CA GLN A 269 11.28 -11.30 -11.13
C GLN A 269 12.72 -11.66 -11.48
N VAL A 270 13.29 -11.02 -12.49
CA VAL A 270 14.67 -11.24 -12.92
C VAL A 270 15.63 -10.33 -12.15
N TYR A 271 15.47 -9.01 -12.26
CA TYR A 271 16.48 -8.06 -11.78
C TYR A 271 16.23 -7.52 -10.36
N TRP A 272 15.01 -7.64 -9.82
CA TRP A 272 14.73 -7.19 -8.44
C TRP A 272 14.62 -8.35 -7.47
N HIS A 273 14.04 -9.48 -7.88
CA HIS A 273 13.79 -10.60 -6.99
C HIS A 273 15.00 -11.54 -6.94
N LEU A 274 15.69 -11.57 -5.81
CA LEU A 274 16.86 -12.41 -5.61
C LEU A 274 16.50 -13.67 -4.84
N TYR A 275 17.06 -14.79 -5.28
CA TYR A 275 16.82 -16.10 -4.68
C TYR A 275 18.12 -16.63 -4.05
N PRO A 276 18.27 -16.58 -2.71
CA PRO A 276 19.49 -17.04 -2.04
C PRO A 276 19.89 -18.48 -2.40
N GLY A 277 18.90 -19.35 -2.62
CA GLY A 277 19.11 -20.77 -2.97
C GLY A 277 19.35 -21.04 -4.46
N ALA A 278 19.27 -20.03 -5.34
CA ALA A 278 19.51 -20.23 -6.77
C ALA A 278 21.00 -20.49 -7.05
N ASN A 279 21.27 -21.33 -8.05
CA ASN A 279 22.62 -21.59 -8.50
C ASN A 279 23.13 -20.38 -9.29
N GLY A 280 24.21 -19.76 -8.80
CA GLY A 280 24.82 -18.58 -9.44
C GLY A 280 25.36 -18.83 -10.85
N ASN A 281 25.51 -20.09 -11.25
CA ASN A 281 25.95 -20.47 -12.59
C ASN A 281 24.79 -20.76 -13.55
N ASP A 282 23.54 -20.64 -13.09
CA ASP A 282 22.39 -20.83 -13.97
C ASP A 282 22.39 -19.75 -15.05
N ARG A 283 22.06 -20.14 -16.28
CA ARG A 283 22.10 -19.27 -17.46
C ARG A 283 21.33 -17.96 -17.23
N ASP A 284 20.14 -18.06 -16.65
CA ASP A 284 19.20 -16.96 -16.54
C ASP A 284 19.29 -16.23 -15.18
N GLN A 285 20.39 -16.43 -14.42
CA GLN A 285 20.64 -15.76 -13.16
C GLN A 285 21.41 -14.44 -13.38
N PRO A 286 20.78 -13.26 -13.17
CA PRO A 286 21.46 -11.99 -13.36
C PRO A 286 22.57 -11.71 -12.34
N TYR A 287 22.50 -12.30 -11.15
CA TYR A 287 23.42 -12.02 -10.05
C TYR A 287 24.13 -13.29 -9.56
N PRO A 288 25.32 -13.63 -10.11
CA PRO A 288 26.04 -14.85 -9.79
C PRO A 288 26.69 -14.84 -8.39
N GLU A 289 26.85 -13.68 -7.75
CA GLU A 289 27.42 -13.55 -6.41
C GLU A 289 26.45 -13.95 -5.30
N GLN A 290 26.85 -14.91 -4.46
CA GLN A 290 26.03 -15.37 -3.33
C GLN A 290 25.72 -14.23 -2.34
N GLY A 291 26.68 -13.35 -2.09
CA GLY A 291 26.50 -12.20 -1.19
C GLY A 291 25.38 -11.27 -1.64
N LEU A 292 25.27 -11.02 -2.95
CA LEU A 292 24.20 -10.21 -3.52
C LEU A 292 22.85 -10.93 -3.41
N ARG A 293 22.79 -12.22 -3.78
CA ARG A 293 21.55 -13.00 -3.66
C ARG A 293 21.01 -13.10 -2.24
N ASN A 294 21.88 -13.08 -1.23
CA ASN A 294 21.48 -13.08 0.18
C ASN A 294 20.77 -11.78 0.62
N LEU A 295 20.79 -10.71 -0.19
CA LEU A 295 20.01 -9.49 0.07
C LEU A 295 18.52 -9.65 -0.27
N VAL A 296 18.15 -10.74 -0.95
CA VAL A 296 16.77 -11.12 -1.34
C VAL A 296 16.08 -10.16 -2.32
N THR A 297 16.40 -8.88 -2.30
CA THR A 297 15.81 -7.87 -3.19
C THR A 297 16.82 -6.78 -3.53
N ILE A 298 16.71 -6.25 -4.74
CA ILE A 298 17.39 -5.02 -5.16
C ILE A 298 16.51 -3.82 -4.79
N GLY A 299 17.13 -2.72 -4.38
CA GLY A 299 16.45 -1.43 -4.16
C GLY A 299 16.51 -0.56 -5.40
N ASN A 300 17.68 -0.45 -6.01
CA ASN A 300 17.90 0.35 -7.22
C ASN A 300 18.60 -0.46 -8.31
N VAL A 301 18.05 -0.41 -9.53
CA VAL A 301 18.72 -0.83 -10.76
C VAL A 301 19.09 0.41 -11.54
N MET A 302 20.37 0.58 -11.87
CA MET A 302 20.89 1.69 -12.67
C MET A 302 21.58 1.19 -13.93
N ASP A 303 21.97 2.11 -14.83
CA ASP A 303 22.71 1.77 -16.05
C ASP A 303 23.97 0.93 -15.78
N TYR A 304 24.76 1.29 -14.76
CA TYR A 304 26.08 0.67 -14.48
C TYR A 304 26.18 -0.02 -13.11
N GLN A 305 25.11 -0.03 -12.31
CA GLN A 305 25.13 -0.65 -10.98
C GLN A 305 23.72 -1.10 -10.55
N ALA A 306 23.67 -2.03 -9.60
CA ALA A 306 22.44 -2.42 -8.94
C ALA A 306 22.74 -2.82 -7.48
N GLY A 307 21.77 -2.65 -6.59
CA GLY A 307 21.85 -3.21 -5.26
C GLY A 307 20.81 -2.72 -4.28
N ALA A 308 20.94 -3.17 -3.03
CA ALA A 308 19.95 -3.00 -1.98
C ALA A 308 20.16 -1.69 -1.20
N TRP A 309 19.84 -0.57 -1.83
CA TRP A 309 19.78 0.76 -1.21
C TRP A 309 18.68 1.59 -1.87
N LEU A 310 18.25 2.64 -1.18
CA LEU A 310 17.25 3.61 -1.61
C LEU A 310 17.86 5.00 -1.65
N PHE A 311 17.18 5.95 -2.28
CA PHE A 311 17.62 7.35 -2.29
C PHE A 311 17.65 8.01 -0.90
N TRP A 312 17.01 7.41 0.11
CA TRP A 312 16.94 7.93 1.48
C TRP A 312 17.47 6.98 2.56
N GLY A 313 17.84 5.73 2.23
CA GLY A 313 18.22 4.76 3.26
C GLY A 313 18.48 3.35 2.76
N ALA A 314 18.64 2.42 3.70
CA ALA A 314 18.90 1.01 3.41
C ALA A 314 18.20 0.05 4.39
N GLU A 315 17.09 0.48 5.00
CA GLU A 315 16.24 -0.39 5.82
C GLU A 315 15.65 -1.49 4.94
N LYS A 316 15.77 -2.75 5.37
CA LYS A 316 15.36 -3.93 4.59
C LYS A 316 13.87 -3.92 4.27
N VAL A 317 13.04 -3.53 5.23
CA VAL A 317 11.59 -3.41 5.10
C VAL A 317 11.24 -2.38 4.03
N GLN A 318 11.92 -1.23 4.00
CA GLN A 318 11.69 -0.20 2.99
C GLN A 318 12.19 -0.66 1.61
N ILE A 319 13.38 -1.26 1.54
CA ILE A 319 13.95 -1.79 0.28
C ILE A 319 13.00 -2.82 -0.33
N ALA A 320 12.43 -3.73 0.46
CA ALA A 320 11.49 -4.72 -0.05
C ALA A 320 10.12 -4.12 -0.37
N ALA A 321 9.59 -3.26 0.49
CA ALA A 321 8.24 -2.72 0.33
C ALA A 321 8.10 -1.81 -0.90
N ILE A 322 9.12 -1.01 -1.23
CA ILE A 322 9.09 -0.14 -2.41
C ILE A 322 9.00 -0.94 -3.72
N GLN A 323 9.48 -2.20 -3.74
CA GLN A 323 9.37 -3.08 -4.92
C GLN A 323 8.00 -3.75 -5.04
N ILE A 324 7.18 -3.68 -3.99
CA ILE A 324 5.89 -4.36 -3.91
C ILE A 324 4.74 -3.37 -4.05
N LEU A 325 4.89 -2.17 -3.48
CA LEU A 325 3.84 -1.16 -3.47
C LEU A 325 3.64 -0.51 -4.84
N PRO A 326 2.44 0.01 -5.13
CA PRO A 326 1.20 -0.19 -4.38
C PRO A 326 0.65 -1.60 -4.62
N VAL A 327 -0.02 -2.17 -3.61
CA VAL A 327 -0.59 -3.52 -3.74
C VAL A 327 -2.00 -3.44 -4.31
N THR A 328 -2.14 -3.88 -5.54
CA THR A 328 -3.39 -4.02 -6.29
C THR A 328 -3.56 -5.46 -6.77
N PRO A 329 -4.73 -5.87 -7.29
CA PRO A 329 -4.92 -7.22 -7.81
C PRO A 329 -3.84 -7.69 -8.80
N ILE A 330 -3.28 -6.79 -9.62
CA ILE A 330 -2.30 -7.15 -10.65
C ILE A 330 -1.01 -7.72 -10.06
N ASN A 331 -0.66 -7.37 -8.82
CA ASN A 331 0.56 -7.84 -8.15
C ASN A 331 0.53 -9.35 -7.88
N GLU A 332 -0.60 -10.04 -8.01
CA GLU A 332 -0.68 -11.51 -7.88
C GLU A 332 0.27 -12.25 -8.85
N TYR A 333 0.57 -11.66 -10.02
CA TYR A 333 1.53 -12.22 -10.97
C TYR A 333 2.95 -11.65 -10.82
N MET A 334 3.15 -10.71 -9.90
CA MET A 334 4.43 -10.01 -9.75
C MET A 334 5.45 -10.86 -8.99
N TYR A 335 5.04 -11.54 -7.93
CA TYR A 335 5.92 -12.31 -7.06
C TYR A 335 5.39 -13.70 -6.75
N ASP A 336 6.31 -14.65 -6.54
CA ASP A 336 5.98 -16.03 -6.15
C ASP A 336 6.12 -16.26 -4.62
N ALA A 337 5.60 -17.40 -4.16
CA ALA A 337 5.62 -17.78 -2.76
C ALA A 337 7.04 -17.95 -2.18
N THR A 338 8.02 -18.34 -3.00
CA THR A 338 9.41 -18.54 -2.57
C THR A 338 10.07 -17.21 -2.26
N TRP A 339 9.92 -16.24 -3.17
CA TRP A 339 10.52 -14.92 -2.99
C TRP A 339 9.89 -14.17 -1.82
N VAL A 340 8.56 -14.13 -1.71
CA VAL A 340 7.91 -13.40 -0.60
C VAL A 340 8.20 -14.03 0.76
N GLN A 341 8.41 -15.35 0.83
CA GLN A 341 8.89 -16.01 2.05
C GLN A 341 10.30 -15.53 2.41
N ALA A 342 11.21 -15.50 1.44
CA ALA A 342 12.56 -14.99 1.65
C ALA A 342 12.55 -13.51 2.07
N VAL A 343 11.68 -12.68 1.51
CA VAL A 343 11.51 -11.27 1.89
C VAL A 343 11.07 -11.14 3.35
N TYR A 344 10.06 -11.92 3.75
CA TYR A 344 9.57 -11.94 5.13
C TYR A 344 10.67 -12.32 6.12
N ASP A 345 11.46 -13.35 5.81
CA ASP A 345 12.56 -13.81 6.65
C ASP A 345 13.72 -12.79 6.68
N TYR A 346 14.06 -12.21 5.52
CA TYR A 346 15.12 -11.19 5.38
C TYR A 346 14.84 -9.94 6.23
N ALA A 347 13.57 -9.51 6.22
CA ALA A 347 13.10 -8.32 6.92
C ALA A 347 12.62 -8.58 8.36
N GLN A 348 12.64 -9.83 8.83
CA GLN A 348 11.99 -10.26 10.08
C GLN A 348 12.41 -9.43 11.31
N GLY A 349 13.68 -9.06 11.42
CA GLY A 349 14.17 -8.22 12.52
C GLY A 349 13.46 -6.87 12.59
N GLU A 350 13.40 -6.17 11.46
CA GLU A 350 12.74 -4.86 11.32
C GLU A 350 11.21 -4.97 11.36
N LEU A 351 10.63 -6.07 10.85
CA LEU A 351 9.18 -6.31 10.97
C LEU A 351 8.72 -6.44 12.43
N ASN A 352 9.58 -6.93 13.33
CA ASN A 352 9.29 -7.04 14.77
C ASN A 352 9.69 -5.78 15.56
N ASP A 353 10.39 -4.83 14.94
CA ASP A 353 10.79 -3.59 15.60
C ASP A 353 9.60 -2.61 15.65
N PRO A 354 9.13 -2.19 16.84
CA PRO A 354 7.99 -1.27 16.96
C PRO A 354 8.26 0.14 16.43
N THR A 355 9.53 0.51 16.20
CA THR A 355 9.92 1.83 15.66
C THR A 355 9.80 1.91 14.14
N ILE A 356 9.77 0.76 13.46
CA ILE A 356 9.56 0.70 12.01
C ILE A 356 8.09 0.96 11.70
N ASP A 357 7.83 1.85 10.75
CA ASP A 357 6.48 2.26 10.37
C ASP A 357 5.63 1.08 9.86
N ASP A 358 4.42 0.98 10.38
CA ASP A 358 3.44 -0.04 9.97
C ASP A 358 3.04 0.10 8.50
N ALA A 359 3.14 1.30 7.91
CA ALA A 359 2.88 1.52 6.49
C ALA A 359 3.70 0.56 5.61
N TRP A 360 5.01 0.45 5.88
CA TRP A 360 5.89 -0.46 5.14
C TRP A 360 5.63 -1.92 5.48
N LYS A 361 5.40 -2.24 6.77
CA LYS A 361 5.06 -3.61 7.20
C LYS A 361 3.79 -4.11 6.52
N SER A 362 2.80 -3.23 6.32
CA SER A 362 1.53 -3.57 5.68
C SER A 362 1.72 -4.15 4.28
N VAL A 363 2.62 -3.55 3.51
CA VAL A 363 2.98 -3.96 2.14
C VAL A 363 3.65 -5.34 2.15
N ILE A 364 4.60 -5.57 3.06
CA ILE A 364 5.28 -6.87 3.19
C ILE A 364 4.30 -7.96 3.58
N TYR A 365 3.39 -7.69 4.53
CA TYR A 365 2.38 -8.67 4.93
C TYR A 365 1.41 -9.01 3.79
N LEU A 366 1.06 -8.04 2.94
CA LEU A 366 0.26 -8.32 1.75
C LEU A 366 0.97 -9.25 0.77
N ALA A 367 2.23 -8.97 0.42
CA ALA A 367 2.98 -9.85 -0.46
C ALA A 367 3.17 -11.24 0.16
N TYR A 368 3.49 -11.29 1.46
CA TYR A 368 3.67 -12.54 2.20
C TYR A 368 2.41 -13.41 2.23
N SER A 369 1.22 -12.83 2.08
CA SER A 369 -0.02 -13.60 1.99
C SER A 369 -0.05 -14.58 0.80
N GLN A 370 0.78 -14.36 -0.22
CA GLN A 370 0.96 -15.29 -1.34
C GLN A 370 1.61 -16.62 -0.90
N ALA A 371 2.48 -16.59 0.12
CA ALA A 371 3.09 -17.79 0.70
C ALA A 371 2.27 -18.32 1.88
N ASN A 372 1.91 -17.43 2.83
CA ASN A 372 1.26 -17.80 4.07
C ASN A 372 0.20 -16.77 4.49
N PRO A 373 -1.03 -16.87 3.95
CA PRO A 373 -2.09 -15.89 4.20
C PRO A 373 -2.52 -15.86 5.67
N ALA A 374 -2.50 -16.99 6.39
CA ALA A 374 -2.90 -17.05 7.79
C ALA A 374 -1.95 -16.24 8.69
N VAL A 375 -0.63 -16.42 8.53
CA VAL A 375 0.36 -15.63 9.27
C VAL A 375 0.32 -14.16 8.84
N ALA A 376 0.17 -13.88 7.55
CA ALA A 376 0.01 -12.51 7.06
C ALA A 376 -1.21 -11.81 7.68
N ALA A 377 -2.37 -12.48 7.80
CA ALA A 377 -3.55 -11.94 8.46
C ALA A 377 -3.32 -11.72 9.95
N GLN A 378 -2.73 -12.68 10.65
CA GLN A 378 -2.39 -12.53 12.07
C GLN A 378 -1.47 -11.32 12.29
N ARG A 379 -0.39 -11.20 11.51
CA ARG A 379 0.53 -10.06 11.56
C ARG A 379 -0.14 -8.74 11.19
N SER A 380 -1.07 -8.77 10.23
CA SER A 380 -1.82 -7.58 9.84
C SER A 380 -2.66 -7.01 10.98
N THR A 381 -3.08 -7.82 11.98
CA THR A 381 -3.91 -7.34 13.11
C THR A 381 -3.20 -6.39 14.08
N SER A 382 -1.88 -6.24 14.00
CA SER A 382 -1.12 -5.29 14.82
C SER A 382 -0.85 -3.94 14.14
N LEU A 383 -1.17 -3.82 12.85
CA LEU A 383 -0.97 -2.58 12.11
C LEU A 383 -1.94 -1.50 12.59
N THR A 384 -1.48 -0.27 12.79
CA THR A 384 -2.35 0.88 13.05
C THR A 384 -2.32 1.94 11.96
N THR A 385 -1.47 1.80 10.95
CA THR A 385 -1.44 2.66 9.75
C THR A 385 -1.07 1.83 8.53
N TRP A 386 -1.50 2.30 7.35
CA TRP A 386 -1.28 1.68 6.04
C TRP A 386 -0.57 2.63 5.06
N GLY A 387 -0.10 3.78 5.53
CA GLY A 387 0.53 4.81 4.69
C GLY A 387 -0.48 5.52 3.78
N SER A 388 0.03 6.23 2.77
CA SER A 388 -0.78 7.03 1.83
C SER A 388 -1.33 6.24 0.64
N GLY A 389 -0.79 5.06 0.36
CA GLY A 389 -1.10 4.26 -0.83
C GLY A 389 -1.85 2.94 -0.57
N ASN A 390 -2.17 2.62 0.68
CA ASN A 390 -2.88 1.40 1.06
C ASN A 390 -3.93 1.69 2.15
N THR A 391 -4.87 0.77 2.34
CA THR A 391 -5.98 0.90 3.28
C THR A 391 -6.18 -0.40 4.05
N PHE A 392 -6.85 -0.37 5.20
CA PHE A 392 -7.24 -1.58 5.91
C PHE A 392 -8.13 -2.47 5.06
N SER A 393 -9.08 -1.88 4.35
CA SER A 393 -9.96 -2.64 3.46
C SER A 393 -9.17 -3.33 2.34
N ASN A 394 -8.18 -2.65 1.74
CA ASN A 394 -7.33 -3.27 0.73
C ASN A 394 -6.39 -4.33 1.34
N GLN A 395 -5.93 -4.13 2.58
CA GLN A 395 -5.17 -5.11 3.35
C GLN A 395 -5.94 -6.43 3.46
N LEU A 396 -7.15 -6.38 4.02
CA LEU A 396 -8.02 -7.56 4.20
C LEU A 396 -8.47 -8.15 2.86
N TYR A 397 -8.81 -7.31 1.88
CA TYR A 397 -9.25 -7.77 0.58
C TYR A 397 -8.16 -8.56 -0.16
N TYR A 398 -6.93 -8.05 -0.20
CA TYR A 398 -5.87 -8.72 -0.95
C TYR A 398 -5.48 -10.06 -0.31
N LEU A 399 -5.31 -10.12 1.02
CA LEU A 399 -4.97 -11.37 1.72
C LEU A 399 -6.09 -12.41 1.67
N SER A 400 -7.36 -11.98 1.64
CA SER A 400 -8.51 -12.89 1.65
C SER A 400 -8.87 -13.42 0.26
N THR A 401 -8.24 -12.88 -0.79
CA THR A 401 -8.43 -13.31 -2.18
C THR A 401 -7.29 -14.21 -2.69
N ARG A 402 -6.35 -14.61 -1.84
CA ARG A 402 -5.28 -15.56 -2.19
C ARG A 402 -5.83 -16.96 -2.42
N ALA A 403 -5.13 -17.78 -3.20
CA ALA A 403 -5.59 -19.13 -3.55
C ALA A 403 -5.75 -20.05 -2.32
N ASN A 404 -5.01 -19.79 -1.24
CA ASN A 404 -4.98 -20.55 0.01
C ASN A 404 -5.56 -19.76 1.20
N ALA A 405 -6.49 -18.82 0.95
CA ALA A 405 -7.06 -17.93 1.99
C ALA A 405 -8.20 -18.53 2.83
N ALA A 406 -8.43 -19.85 2.77
CA ALA A 406 -9.54 -20.48 3.47
C ALA A 406 -9.47 -20.23 5.00
N ASN A 407 -10.53 -19.63 5.57
CA ASN A 407 -10.63 -19.29 7.00
C ASN A 407 -9.53 -18.35 7.52
N VAL A 408 -8.91 -17.55 6.65
CA VAL A 408 -7.72 -16.76 6.96
C VAL A 408 -7.95 -15.73 8.09
N CYS A 409 -9.18 -15.23 8.26
CA CYS A 409 -9.51 -14.29 9.32
C CYS A 409 -10.12 -14.94 10.58
N THR A 410 -10.33 -16.26 10.62
CA THR A 410 -10.99 -16.93 11.76
C THR A 410 -10.17 -16.83 13.05
N SER A 411 -8.84 -16.90 12.96
CA SER A 411 -7.93 -16.78 14.10
C SER A 411 -7.44 -15.35 14.34
N ALA A 412 -7.84 -14.39 13.51
CA ALA A 412 -7.43 -13.00 13.64
C ALA A 412 -8.15 -12.40 14.86
N PRO A 413 -7.42 -11.88 15.87
CA PRO A 413 -8.06 -11.35 17.06
C PRO A 413 -8.80 -10.04 16.74
N SER A 414 -9.94 -9.82 17.39
CA SER A 414 -10.78 -8.63 17.25
C SER A 414 -10.87 -7.82 18.55
N ASN A 415 -11.14 -6.52 18.42
CA ASN A 415 -11.51 -5.69 19.57
C ASN A 415 -12.90 -6.12 20.09
N PRO A 416 -13.13 -6.13 21.41
CA PRO A 416 -14.47 -6.12 21.98
C PRO A 416 -15.25 -4.90 21.49
N ILE A 417 -16.51 -5.10 21.11
CA ILE A 417 -17.43 -4.04 20.65
C ILE A 417 -18.67 -4.09 21.54
N GLY A 418 -19.16 -2.93 21.96
CA GLY A 418 -20.33 -2.81 22.85
C GLY A 418 -20.13 -1.80 23.97
N ASN A 419 -21.05 -1.80 24.94
CA ASN A 419 -20.96 -0.93 26.10
C ASN A 419 -20.39 -1.71 27.29
N PHE A 420 -19.37 -1.15 27.93
CA PHE A 420 -18.65 -1.81 29.03
C PHE A 420 -18.29 -0.83 30.14
N TYR A 421 -18.18 -1.36 31.36
CA TYR A 421 -17.38 -0.80 32.44
C TYR A 421 -15.95 -1.34 32.34
N ILE A 422 -14.96 -0.48 32.57
CA ILE A 422 -13.54 -0.86 32.57
C ILE A 422 -13.12 -1.10 34.03
N GLN A 423 -12.76 -2.34 34.37
CA GLN A 423 -12.25 -2.71 35.70
C GLN A 423 -10.79 -3.13 35.63
N SER A 424 -9.94 -2.59 36.50
CA SER A 424 -8.55 -3.05 36.61
C SER A 424 -8.47 -4.32 37.45
N THR A 425 -7.73 -5.32 36.97
CA THR A 425 -7.43 -6.54 37.74
C THR A 425 -6.39 -6.32 38.83
N THR A 426 -5.70 -5.18 38.84
CA THR A 426 -4.64 -4.88 39.82
C THR A 426 -5.22 -4.47 41.17
N ASN A 427 -6.28 -3.66 41.17
CA ASN A 427 -6.91 -3.14 42.39
C ASN A 427 -8.41 -3.45 42.49
N ASN A 428 -8.97 -4.23 41.55
CA ASN A 428 -10.39 -4.56 41.42
C ASN A 428 -11.33 -3.34 41.33
N ALA A 429 -10.80 -2.17 40.99
CA ALA A 429 -11.56 -0.94 40.86
C ALA A 429 -11.95 -0.67 39.41
N TYR A 430 -13.15 -0.13 39.24
CA TYR A 430 -13.67 0.44 38.01
C TYR A 430 -13.16 1.86 37.80
N VAL A 431 -13.08 2.27 36.54
CA VAL A 431 -12.95 3.68 36.18
C VAL A 431 -14.19 4.43 36.68
N ALA A 432 -14.01 5.39 37.58
CA ALA A 432 -15.13 6.08 38.23
C ALA A 432 -15.72 7.20 37.36
N THR A 433 -17.04 7.35 37.39
CA THR A 433 -17.73 8.48 36.72
C THR A 433 -17.28 9.83 37.28
N SER A 434 -17.05 9.90 38.59
CA SER A 434 -16.61 11.13 39.27
C SER A 434 -15.19 11.57 38.95
N SER A 435 -14.37 10.70 38.34
CA SER A 435 -13.00 11.05 37.95
C SER A 435 -12.89 11.59 36.52
N LEU A 436 -13.96 11.47 35.72
CA LEU A 436 -13.97 12.00 34.36
C LEU A 436 -13.66 13.52 34.37
N PRO A 437 -12.91 14.03 33.37
CA PRO A 437 -12.53 13.36 32.14
C PRO A 437 -11.38 12.35 32.29
N ASN A 438 -10.60 12.40 33.37
CA ASN A 438 -9.48 11.48 33.56
C ASN A 438 -9.95 10.07 33.93
N LEU A 439 -9.38 9.07 33.28
CA LEU A 439 -9.69 7.67 33.54
C LEU A 439 -8.90 7.23 34.78
N ILE A 440 -9.58 7.10 35.93
CA ILE A 440 -9.00 6.68 37.20
C ILE A 440 -9.76 5.49 37.75
N ALA A 441 -9.08 4.36 37.94
CA ALA A 441 -9.64 3.16 38.54
C ALA A 441 -9.71 3.30 40.07
N SER A 442 -10.79 3.90 40.59
CA SER A 442 -10.88 4.35 41.99
C SER A 442 -12.09 3.85 42.78
N THR A 443 -13.08 3.21 42.16
CA THR A 443 -14.27 2.69 42.86
C THR A 443 -14.46 1.20 42.65
N THR A 444 -14.78 0.44 43.69
CA THR A 444 -15.20 -0.97 43.57
C THR A 444 -16.71 -1.12 43.41
N ASP A 445 -17.46 -0.02 43.55
CA ASP A 445 -18.91 0.04 43.38
C ASP A 445 -19.24 0.31 41.91
N GLN A 446 -19.78 -0.70 41.22
CA GLN A 446 -20.15 -0.61 39.81
C GLN A 446 -21.19 0.49 39.54
N THR A 447 -22.02 0.87 40.52
CA THR A 447 -23.01 1.95 40.35
C THR A 447 -22.36 3.33 40.18
N GLN A 448 -21.10 3.47 40.60
CA GLN A 448 -20.29 4.68 40.46
C GLN A 448 -19.35 4.62 39.25
N ALA A 449 -19.31 3.49 38.53
CA ALA A 449 -18.43 3.27 37.40
C ALA A 449 -18.92 4.01 36.14
N ALA A 450 -17.97 4.52 35.35
CA ALA A 450 -18.24 5.13 34.05
C ALA A 450 -18.54 4.04 33.01
N GLN A 451 -19.55 4.28 32.18
CA GLN A 451 -19.85 3.43 31.02
C GLN A 451 -19.12 3.95 29.78
N PHE A 452 -18.56 3.04 29.00
CA PHE A 452 -17.83 3.34 27.77
C PHE A 452 -18.40 2.55 26.61
N ASN A 453 -18.61 3.22 25.47
CA ASN A 453 -18.87 2.58 24.20
C ASN A 453 -17.53 2.24 23.52
N PHE A 454 -17.38 0.96 23.16
CA PHE A 454 -16.28 0.45 22.36
C PHE A 454 -16.80 0.23 20.94
N ALA A 455 -16.30 1.00 19.99
CA ALA A 455 -16.72 0.93 18.59
C ALA A 455 -15.57 0.48 17.69
N PHE A 456 -15.92 -0.04 16.51
CA PHE A 456 -14.96 -0.52 15.52
C PHE A 456 -14.08 0.62 14.99
N ALA A 457 -12.78 0.34 14.88
CA ALA A 457 -11.84 1.03 14.01
C ALA A 457 -10.95 -0.03 13.33
N PRO A 458 -10.34 0.24 12.17
CA PRO A 458 -9.40 -0.67 11.52
C PRO A 458 -8.36 -1.28 12.47
N ASN A 459 -8.35 -2.61 12.59
CA ASN A 459 -7.56 -3.41 13.56
C ASN A 459 -7.71 -3.05 15.05
N ALA A 460 -8.55 -2.07 15.38
CA ALA A 460 -8.55 -1.42 16.67
C ALA A 460 -10.00 -1.07 17.05
N GLY A 461 -10.16 -0.09 17.93
CA GLY A 461 -11.43 0.46 18.29
C GLY A 461 -11.28 1.80 18.97
N THR A 462 -12.38 2.54 19.02
CA THR A 462 -12.46 3.77 19.81
C THR A 462 -13.12 3.45 21.14
N ILE A 463 -12.78 4.23 22.17
CA ILE A 463 -13.42 4.15 23.49
C ILE A 463 -14.05 5.51 23.74
N GLN A 464 -15.36 5.56 24.00
CA GLN A 464 -16.10 6.80 24.21
C GLN A 464 -16.84 6.75 25.54
N ALA A 465 -16.63 7.74 26.41
CA ALA A 465 -17.41 7.87 27.63
C ALA A 465 -18.85 8.25 27.30
N ILE A 466 -19.81 7.40 27.67
CA ILE A 466 -21.23 7.56 27.28
C ILE A 466 -21.83 8.82 27.93
N SER A 467 -21.47 9.12 29.17
CA SER A 467 -22.03 10.25 29.92
C SER A 467 -21.64 11.62 29.37
N THR A 468 -20.50 11.73 28.68
CA THR A 468 -19.99 13.00 28.15
C THR A 468 -19.94 13.04 26.61
N ASN A 469 -20.19 11.90 25.95
CA ASN A 469 -20.03 11.72 24.51
C ASN A 469 -18.62 12.11 24.01
N GLN A 470 -17.60 11.94 24.87
CA GLN A 470 -16.20 12.25 24.56
C GLN A 470 -15.40 10.96 24.37
N PHE A 471 -14.63 10.90 23.29
CA PHE A 471 -13.63 9.88 23.05
C PHE A 471 -12.47 10.00 24.04
N VAL A 472 -11.99 8.84 24.48
CA VAL A 472 -10.81 8.70 25.32
C VAL A 472 -9.58 8.97 24.48
N THR A 473 -8.77 9.93 24.90
CA THR A 473 -7.50 10.30 24.27
C THR A 473 -6.34 9.69 25.05
N ALA A 474 -5.37 9.15 24.33
CA ALA A 474 -4.07 8.72 24.83
C ALA A 474 -2.98 9.57 24.17
N ASP A 475 -2.40 10.46 24.96
CA ASP A 475 -1.31 11.34 24.56
C ASP A 475 -0.07 10.54 24.10
N ASP A 476 0.66 11.05 23.11
CA ASP A 476 1.80 10.35 22.51
C ASP A 476 3.02 10.24 23.45
N SER A 477 3.17 11.16 24.41
CA SER A 477 4.28 11.17 25.36
C SER A 477 4.13 10.12 26.46
N GLY A 478 2.91 9.60 26.68
CA GLY A 478 2.62 8.62 27.74
C GLY A 478 2.78 9.18 29.16
N ASN A 479 2.84 10.50 29.33
CA ASN A 479 3.08 11.12 30.64
C ASN A 479 1.80 11.48 31.40
N PHE A 480 0.66 11.47 30.72
CA PHE A 480 -0.62 11.92 31.27
C PHE A 480 -1.60 10.77 31.41
N ALA A 481 -2.56 10.93 32.33
CA ALA A 481 -3.71 10.06 32.40
C ALA A 481 -4.50 10.11 31.08
N LEU A 482 -4.98 8.95 30.63
CA LEU A 482 -5.98 8.88 29.58
C LEU A 482 -7.19 9.74 29.96
N SER A 483 -7.75 10.45 28.98
CA SER A 483 -8.80 11.44 29.25
C SER A 483 -9.93 11.37 28.23
N ALA A 484 -11.18 11.22 28.67
CA ALA A 484 -12.37 11.31 27.84
C ALA A 484 -12.68 12.78 27.52
N ALA A 485 -11.99 13.34 26.52
CA ALA A 485 -11.92 14.78 26.30
C ALA A 485 -11.91 15.20 24.82
N ARG A 486 -12.28 14.31 23.89
CA ARG A 486 -12.33 14.62 22.45
C ARG A 486 -13.71 14.36 21.86
N ALA A 487 -14.22 15.32 21.09
CA ALA A 487 -15.50 15.18 20.40
C ALA A 487 -15.42 14.27 19.16
N THR A 488 -14.23 14.15 18.57
CA THR A 488 -13.95 13.36 17.36
C THR A 488 -12.77 12.45 17.63
N ALA A 489 -12.85 11.20 17.20
CA ALA A 489 -11.74 10.27 17.25
C ALA A 489 -10.76 10.53 16.10
N SER A 490 -9.47 10.56 16.43
CA SER A 490 -8.36 10.57 15.47
C SER A 490 -7.28 9.60 15.96
N ALA A 491 -6.02 9.79 15.58
CA ALA A 491 -4.91 8.88 15.89
C ALA A 491 -4.73 8.61 17.40
N TRP A 492 -5.07 9.56 18.27
CA TRP A 492 -4.90 9.44 19.73
C TRP A 492 -6.08 8.79 20.45
N GLU A 493 -7.19 8.55 19.75
CA GLU A 493 -8.41 7.96 20.30
C GLU A 493 -8.62 6.50 19.86
N VAL A 494 -7.58 5.88 19.30
CA VAL A 494 -7.60 4.52 18.77
C VAL A 494 -6.82 3.57 19.69
N PHE A 495 -7.46 2.46 20.06
CA PHE A 495 -6.94 1.47 20.99
C PHE A 495 -7.05 0.06 20.43
N ILE A 496 -5.98 -0.73 20.56
CA ILE A 496 -5.99 -2.16 20.27
C ILE A 496 -6.25 -2.91 21.58
N VAL A 497 -7.38 -3.61 21.66
CA VAL A 497 -7.82 -4.34 22.86
C VAL A 497 -7.81 -5.83 22.56
N ARG A 498 -7.01 -6.59 23.32
CA ARG A 498 -6.75 -8.01 23.05
C ARG A 498 -6.74 -8.81 24.34
N GLN A 499 -7.09 -10.08 24.27
CA GLN A 499 -6.95 -11.00 25.41
C GLN A 499 -5.51 -10.97 25.91
N LYS A 500 -5.33 -10.65 27.19
CA LYS A 500 -4.00 -10.58 27.83
C LYS A 500 -3.41 -12.00 27.91
N GLN A 501 -2.18 -12.16 27.47
CA GLN A 501 -1.49 -13.46 27.45
C GLN A 501 -1.25 -13.95 28.88
N GLY A 502 -1.55 -15.23 29.14
CA GLY A 502 -1.41 -15.84 30.47
C GLY A 502 -2.44 -15.39 31.51
N ALA A 503 -3.33 -14.44 31.19
CA ALA A 503 -4.41 -14.02 32.08
C ALA A 503 -5.66 -14.91 31.89
N ALA A 504 -6.60 -14.82 32.83
CA ALA A 504 -7.91 -15.47 32.71
C ALA A 504 -8.67 -14.95 31.46
N THR A 505 -9.50 -15.80 30.87
CA THR A 505 -10.38 -15.42 29.74
C THR A 505 -11.25 -14.22 30.14
N GLY A 506 -11.29 -13.20 29.27
CA GLY A 506 -12.03 -11.96 29.54
C GLY A 506 -11.21 -10.87 30.23
N VAL A 507 -9.92 -11.13 30.51
CA VAL A 507 -8.95 -10.11 30.92
C VAL A 507 -8.17 -9.64 29.68
N TYR A 508 -8.21 -8.35 29.43
CA TYR A 508 -7.65 -7.73 28.24
C TYR A 508 -6.44 -6.86 28.56
N SER A 509 -5.47 -6.83 27.65
CA SER A 509 -4.48 -5.77 27.53
C SER A 509 -5.02 -4.71 26.57
N ILE A 510 -4.77 -3.44 26.88
CA ILE A 510 -5.13 -2.31 26.03
C ILE A 510 -3.82 -1.65 25.57
N LEU A 511 -3.68 -1.43 24.26
CA LEU A 511 -2.55 -0.75 23.62
C LEU A 511 -3.05 0.54 22.99
N ALA A 512 -2.40 1.67 23.28
CA ALA A 512 -2.69 2.94 22.62
C ALA A 512 -2.00 3.00 21.24
N ALA A 513 -2.75 3.38 20.21
CA ALA A 513 -2.18 3.51 18.86
C ALA A 513 -1.23 4.71 18.72
N SER A 514 -1.41 5.76 19.53
CA SER A 514 -0.64 7.00 19.47
C SER A 514 0.86 6.81 19.66
N ASN A 515 1.28 5.96 20.60
CA ASN A 515 2.68 5.73 20.93
C ASN A 515 3.08 4.26 21.03
N LYS A 516 2.17 3.34 20.68
CA LYS A 516 2.40 1.89 20.72
C LYS A 516 2.78 1.36 22.10
N GLN A 517 2.27 1.99 23.16
CA GLN A 517 2.48 1.54 24.53
C GLN A 517 1.18 1.03 25.15
N TYR A 518 1.33 0.03 26.03
CA TYR A 518 0.22 -0.58 26.76
C TYR A 518 -0.22 0.30 27.93
N ILE A 519 -1.49 0.14 28.30
CA ILE A 519 -2.07 0.85 29.43
C ILE A 519 -1.67 0.17 30.75
N GLY A 520 -1.09 0.96 31.65
CA GLY A 520 -0.79 0.61 33.03
C GLY A 520 -1.59 1.46 34.03
N LEU A 521 -1.41 1.18 35.32
CA LEU A 521 -1.85 2.08 36.40
C LEU A 521 -0.68 2.97 36.84
N GLY A 522 -0.85 4.27 36.70
CA GLY A 522 0.04 5.30 37.22
C GLY A 522 -0.30 5.76 38.63
N ALA A 523 0.23 6.92 39.01
CA ALA A 523 -0.06 7.53 40.30
C ALA A 523 -1.57 7.75 40.49
N GLY A 524 -2.07 7.44 41.69
CA GLY A 524 -3.49 7.58 42.02
C GLY A 524 -4.43 6.63 41.24
N ASN A 525 -3.91 5.54 40.68
CA ASN A 525 -4.65 4.59 39.83
C ASN A 525 -5.17 5.20 38.52
N SER A 526 -4.51 6.24 38.02
CA SER A 526 -4.76 6.76 36.68
C SER A 526 -4.37 5.73 35.62
N LEU A 527 -5.17 5.59 34.57
CA LEU A 527 -4.79 4.78 33.41
C LEU A 527 -3.82 5.60 32.55
N ILE A 528 -2.64 5.06 32.24
CA ILE A 528 -1.58 5.75 31.47
C ILE A 528 -1.00 4.81 30.41
N ASN A 529 -0.79 5.29 29.19
CA ASN A 529 -0.17 4.55 28.07
C ASN A 529 1.37 4.66 28.07
N ASN A 530 2.03 4.09 29.08
CA ASN A 530 3.50 4.16 29.22
C ASN A 530 4.19 2.80 29.41
N VAL A 531 3.47 1.69 29.22
CA VAL A 531 4.02 0.35 29.46
C VAL A 531 4.52 -0.26 28.15
N ALA A 532 5.81 -0.54 28.06
CA ALA A 532 6.45 -1.00 26.82
C ALA A 532 6.09 -2.43 26.41
N THR A 533 5.70 -3.31 27.35
CA THR A 533 5.44 -4.72 27.06
C THR A 533 4.06 -5.14 27.55
N GLU A 534 3.44 -6.06 26.79
CA GLU A 534 2.13 -6.61 27.13
C GLU A 534 2.14 -7.30 28.49
N ALA A 535 3.19 -8.08 28.79
CA ALA A 535 3.30 -8.82 30.04
C ALA A 535 3.26 -7.89 31.26
N ALA A 536 3.94 -6.74 31.19
CA ALA A 536 3.98 -5.74 32.26
C ALA A 536 2.72 -4.86 32.34
N SER A 537 1.84 -4.90 31.33
CA SER A 537 0.64 -4.06 31.32
C SER A 537 -0.35 -4.47 32.40
N THR A 538 -1.17 -3.52 32.84
CA THR A 538 -2.35 -3.84 33.65
C THR A 538 -3.32 -4.70 32.84
N GLY A 539 -3.93 -5.69 33.49
CA GLY A 539 -5.07 -6.42 32.95
C GLY A 539 -6.38 -5.68 33.23
N PHE A 540 -7.28 -5.67 32.26
CA PHE A 540 -8.58 -5.04 32.38
C PHE A 540 -9.70 -6.01 32.08
N THR A 541 -10.67 -6.14 32.97
CA THR A 541 -11.93 -6.83 32.70
C THR A 541 -12.91 -5.83 32.09
N LEU A 542 -13.53 -6.18 30.97
CA LEU A 542 -14.61 -5.41 30.36
C LEU A 542 -15.95 -6.00 30.81
N VAL A 543 -16.58 -5.38 31.80
CA VAL A 543 -17.86 -5.84 32.35
C VAL A 543 -19.00 -5.23 31.52
N PRO A 544 -19.91 -6.02 30.92
CA PRO A 544 -21.02 -5.49 30.13
C PRO A 544 -21.84 -4.45 30.91
N ALA A 545 -22.20 -3.35 30.23
CA ALA A 545 -22.92 -2.22 30.80
C ALA A 545 -24.43 -2.22 30.53
#